data_AF-A0A1E5A6C4-F1
#
_entry.id   AF-A0A1E5A6C4-F1
#
_cell.length_a   1.000
_cell.length_b   1.000
_cell.length_c   1.000
_cell.angle_alpha   90.00
_cell.angle_beta   90.00
_cell.angle_gamma   90.00
#
_symmetry.space_group_name_H-M   'P 1'
#
loop_
_entity.id
_entity.type
_entity.pdbx_description
1 polymer ?
#
loop_
_entity_poly.entity_id
_entity_poly.type
_entity_poly.pdbx_seq_one_letter_code
_entity_poly.pdbx_strand_id
1 'polypeptide(L)'
;MLSSMLRPVYRFMIRRFGKRYNYDTGYMLLLLDETPSLMNALNGLSKLSSYQKSAPLEAHVAARLTGVRAEGCGPCLQLTIDMAQERGMSGPLVEAILSGDVDSMCTDSALGFRFASAILTRSGDEEAARDAVRDAYGEAAV
;
A
#
# COMPACT_ATOMS: atom_id res chain seq x y z
N MET A 1 -12.82 -17.32 -22.72
CA MET A 1 -13.00 -18.63 -22.06
C MET A 1 -12.20 -18.79 -20.75
N LEU A 2 -10.92 -18.41 -20.66
CA LEU A 2 -10.12 -18.51 -19.41
C LEU A 2 -10.68 -17.73 -18.19
N SER A 3 -11.49 -16.69 -18.40
CA SER A 3 -12.08 -15.89 -17.32
C SER A 3 -13.20 -16.60 -16.53
N SER A 4 -13.86 -17.62 -17.10
CA SER A 4 -15.02 -18.27 -16.49
C SER A 4 -14.64 -19.13 -15.28
N MET A 5 -13.56 -19.90 -15.39
CA MET A 5 -13.12 -20.82 -14.33
C MET A 5 -12.56 -20.11 -13.09
N LEU A 6 -11.98 -18.91 -13.26
CA LEU A 6 -11.40 -18.14 -12.15
C LEU A 6 -12.43 -17.30 -11.39
N ARG A 7 -13.62 -17.07 -11.96
CA ARG A 7 -14.67 -16.25 -11.35
C ARG A 7 -15.09 -16.74 -9.95
N PRO A 8 -15.43 -18.03 -9.71
CA PRO A 8 -15.78 -18.50 -8.36
C PRO A 8 -14.62 -18.34 -7.37
N VAL A 9 -13.38 -18.53 -7.81
CA VAL A 9 -12.18 -18.34 -6.98
C VAL A 9 -12.02 -16.88 -6.58
N TYR A 10 -12.07 -15.95 -7.53
CA TYR A 10 -12.01 -14.52 -7.24
C TYR A 10 -13.13 -14.08 -6.32
N ARG A 11 -14.37 -14.53 -6.57
CA ARG A 11 -15.51 -14.21 -5.70
C ARG A 11 -15.28 -14.67 -4.27
N PHE A 12 -14.77 -15.88 -4.07
CA PHE A 12 -14.43 -16.40 -2.75
C PHE A 12 -13.33 -15.55 -2.08
N MET A 13 -12.26 -15.25 -2.81
CA MET A 13 -11.15 -14.42 -2.31
C MET A 13 -11.62 -13.01 -1.93
N ILE A 14 -12.42 -12.36 -2.77
CA ILE A 14 -12.97 -11.02 -2.54
C ILE A 14 -13.84 -11.02 -1.28
N ARG A 15 -14.75 -11.99 -1.13
CA ARG A 15 -15.59 -12.11 0.08
C ARG A 15 -14.77 -12.37 1.33
N ARG A 16 -13.73 -13.20 1.24
CA ARG A 16 -12.82 -13.46 2.36
C ARG A 16 -12.05 -12.20 2.74
N PHE A 17 -11.58 -11.44 1.75
CA PHE A 17 -10.90 -10.16 1.95
C PHE A 17 -11.81 -9.14 2.65
N GLY A 18 -13.04 -8.95 2.14
CA GLY A 18 -14.02 -8.04 2.74
C GLY A 18 -14.35 -8.41 4.18
N LYS A 19 -14.47 -9.71 4.49
CA LYS A 19 -14.67 -10.18 5.88
C LYS A 19 -13.45 -9.96 6.77
N ARG A 20 -12.24 -10.19 6.26
CA ARG A 20 -10.98 -10.06 7.05
C ARG A 20 -10.74 -8.64 7.50
N TYR A 21 -11.01 -7.67 6.62
CA TYR A 21 -10.71 -6.25 6.86
C TYR A 21 -11.97 -5.39 7.07
N ASN A 22 -13.14 -6.01 7.23
CA ASN A 22 -14.43 -5.32 7.29
C ASN A 22 -14.58 -4.25 6.17
N TYR A 23 -14.15 -4.61 4.95
CA TYR A 23 -14.03 -3.69 3.82
C TYR A 23 -15.13 -3.94 2.79
N ASP A 24 -15.70 -2.86 2.24
CA ASP A 24 -16.70 -2.97 1.18
C ASP A 24 -16.06 -3.46 -0.14
N THR A 25 -16.50 -4.63 -0.58
CA THR A 25 -16.02 -5.27 -1.79
C THR A 25 -17.05 -5.28 -2.92
N GLY A 26 -18.16 -4.54 -2.76
CA GLY A 26 -19.23 -4.44 -3.75
C GLY A 26 -18.72 -4.06 -5.13
N TYR A 27 -17.82 -3.08 -5.20
CA TYR A 27 -17.21 -2.67 -6.46
C TYR A 27 -16.35 -3.78 -7.10
N MET A 28 -15.56 -4.51 -6.30
CA MET A 28 -14.75 -5.63 -6.82
C MET A 28 -15.63 -6.76 -7.35
N LEU A 29 -16.75 -7.04 -6.67
CA LEU A 29 -17.72 -8.04 -7.10
C LEU A 29 -18.45 -7.60 -8.38
N LEU A 30 -18.80 -6.31 -8.49
CA LEU A 30 -19.36 -5.72 -9.70
C LEU A 30 -18.38 -5.85 -10.88
N LEU A 31 -17.12 -5.45 -10.68
CA LEU A 31 -16.08 -5.60 -11.70
C LEU A 31 -15.89 -7.05 -12.14
N LEU A 32 -15.91 -7.99 -11.19
CA LEU A 32 -15.80 -9.41 -11.49
C LEU A 32 -16.98 -9.92 -12.33
N ASP A 33 -18.19 -9.37 -12.12
CA ASP A 33 -19.39 -9.81 -12.81
C ASP A 33 -19.53 -9.19 -14.21
N GLU A 34 -19.30 -7.88 -14.31
CA GLU A 34 -19.45 -7.11 -15.55
C GLU A 34 -18.20 -7.17 -16.44
N THR A 35 -16.99 -7.15 -15.87
CA THR A 35 -15.73 -7.05 -16.65
C THR A 35 -14.59 -7.89 -16.04
N PRO A 36 -14.62 -9.23 -16.17
CA PRO A 36 -13.64 -10.12 -15.53
C PRO A 36 -12.18 -9.89 -15.94
N SER A 37 -11.93 -9.40 -17.15
CA SER A 37 -10.59 -9.05 -17.62
C SER A 37 -9.98 -7.90 -16.81
N LEU A 38 -10.80 -6.92 -16.42
CA LEU A 38 -10.39 -5.79 -15.57
C LEU A 38 -10.07 -6.26 -14.15
N MET A 39 -10.79 -7.26 -13.63
CA MET A 39 -10.45 -7.87 -12.34
C MET A 39 -9.05 -8.53 -12.36
N ASN A 40 -8.66 -9.17 -13.46
CA ASN A 40 -7.29 -9.68 -13.60
C ASN A 40 -6.24 -8.57 -13.60
N ALA A 41 -6.51 -7.46 -14.30
CA ALA A 41 -5.63 -6.31 -14.34
C ALA A 41 -5.49 -5.67 -12.94
N LEU A 42 -6.60 -5.47 -12.24
CA LEU A 42 -6.63 -4.95 -10.88
C LEU A 42 -5.87 -5.86 -9.90
N ASN A 43 -6.04 -7.19 -9.99
CA ASN A 43 -5.25 -8.14 -9.21
C ASN A 43 -3.75 -8.04 -9.52
N GLY A 44 -3.38 -7.85 -10.80
CA GLY A 44 -1.99 -7.59 -11.21
C GLY A 44 -1.43 -6.33 -10.56
N LEU A 45 -2.19 -5.23 -10.59
CA LEU A 45 -1.83 -3.97 -9.95
C LEU A 45 -1.69 -4.11 -8.42
N SER A 46 -2.61 -4.81 -7.76
CA SER A 46 -2.52 -5.09 -6.32
C SER A 46 -1.25 -5.87 -5.96
N LYS A 47 -0.86 -6.85 -6.78
CA LYS A 47 0.38 -7.62 -6.59
C LYS A 47 1.62 -6.75 -6.78
N LEU A 48 1.65 -5.95 -7.84
CA LEU A 48 2.76 -5.04 -8.13
C LEU A 48 2.92 -3.99 -7.03
N SER A 49 1.82 -3.35 -6.63
CA SER A 49 1.83 -2.32 -5.58
C SER A 49 2.22 -2.85 -4.20
N SER A 50 2.09 -4.16 -3.96
CA SER A 50 2.48 -4.83 -2.72
C SER A 50 3.83 -5.54 -2.83
N TYR A 51 4.49 -5.42 -3.98
CA TYR A 51 5.81 -5.98 -4.18
C TYR A 51 6.81 -5.19 -3.35
N GLN A 52 7.40 -5.87 -2.38
CA GLN A 52 8.40 -5.34 -1.50
C GLN A 52 9.57 -6.32 -1.51
N LYS A 53 10.73 -5.87 -2.01
CA LYS A 53 11.93 -6.70 -2.12
C LYS A 53 12.91 -6.40 -1.00
N SER A 54 13.84 -5.47 -1.20
CA SER A 54 14.90 -5.14 -0.23
C SER A 54 14.51 -4.05 0.77
N ALA A 55 13.46 -3.26 0.49
CA ALA A 55 12.98 -2.27 1.44
C ALA A 55 12.43 -2.94 2.72
N PRO A 56 12.77 -2.45 3.93
CA PRO A 56 12.14 -2.86 5.18
C PRO A 56 10.63 -2.63 5.17
N LEU A 57 9.92 -3.39 6.01
CA LEU A 57 8.46 -3.28 6.16
C LEU A 57 8.05 -1.85 6.49
N GLU A 58 8.80 -1.24 7.40
CA GLU A 58 8.62 0.09 7.95
C GLU A 58 8.65 1.15 6.87
N ALA A 59 9.69 1.15 6.03
CA ALA A 59 9.82 2.07 4.91
C ALA A 59 8.69 1.90 3.89
N HIS A 60 8.40 0.66 3.49
CA HIS A 60 7.37 0.37 2.49
C HIS A 60 5.97 0.77 2.96
N VAL A 61 5.64 0.45 4.22
CA VAL A 61 4.34 0.81 4.80
C VAL A 61 4.23 2.31 5.03
N ALA A 62 5.28 2.99 5.49
CA ALA A 62 5.27 4.44 5.66
C ALA A 62 5.02 5.15 4.33
N ALA A 63 5.70 4.75 3.25
CA ALA A 63 5.47 5.30 1.92
C ALA A 63 4.02 5.08 1.47
N ARG A 64 3.48 3.87 1.65
CA ARG A 64 2.10 3.53 1.29
C ARG A 64 1.07 4.33 2.09
N LEU A 65 1.21 4.42 3.42
CA LEU A 65 0.30 5.18 4.27
C LEU A 65 0.30 6.66 3.90
N THR A 66 1.48 7.22 3.62
CA THR A 66 1.63 8.62 3.19
C THR A 66 0.89 8.88 1.88
N GLY A 67 1.06 8.00 0.89
CA GLY A 67 0.35 8.08 -0.39
C GLY A 67 -1.17 7.96 -0.24
N VAL A 68 -1.65 6.92 0.44
CA VAL A 68 -3.09 6.70 0.64
C VAL A 68 -3.75 7.83 1.43
N ARG A 69 -3.04 8.39 2.42
CA ARG A 69 -3.50 9.55 3.17
C ARG A 69 -3.65 10.78 2.28
N ALA A 70 -2.69 11.03 1.39
CA ALA A 70 -2.72 12.18 0.48
C ALA A 70 -3.93 12.16 -0.47
N GLU A 71 -4.38 10.97 -0.87
CA GLU A 71 -5.58 10.80 -1.73
C GLU A 71 -6.91 11.02 -0.98
N GLY A 72 -6.90 11.09 0.36
CA GLY A 72 -8.11 11.35 1.15
C GLY A 72 -9.14 10.21 1.17
N CYS A 73 -8.76 8.99 0.76
CA CYS A 73 -9.65 7.82 0.82
C CYS A 73 -9.67 7.21 2.24
N GLY A 74 -10.63 7.62 3.08
CA GLY A 74 -10.79 7.11 4.45
C GLY A 74 -10.81 5.57 4.57
N PRO A 75 -11.65 4.85 3.80
CA PRO A 75 -11.68 3.38 3.82
C PRO A 75 -10.36 2.73 3.37
N CYS A 76 -9.69 3.30 2.36
CA CYS A 76 -8.40 2.80 1.89
C CYS A 76 -7.31 2.99 2.96
N LEU A 77 -7.37 4.11 3.69
CA LEU A 77 -6.44 4.42 4.75
C LEU A 77 -6.59 3.43 5.90
N GLN A 78 -7.81 3.20 6.39
CA GLN A 78 -8.07 2.22 7.44
C GLN A 78 -7.65 0.80 7.01
N LEU A 79 -8.00 0.39 5.79
CA LEU A 79 -7.57 -0.89 5.24
C LEU A 79 -6.03 -1.02 5.22
N THR A 80 -5.32 0.06 4.89
CA THR A 80 -3.85 0.06 4.89
C THR A 80 -3.28 -0.03 6.30
N ILE A 81 -3.92 0.62 7.28
CA ILE A 81 -3.57 0.50 8.70
C ILE A 81 -3.74 -0.95 9.18
N ASP A 82 -4.88 -1.56 8.88
CA ASP A 82 -5.16 -2.94 9.29
C ASP A 82 -4.15 -3.93 8.68
N MET A 83 -3.82 -3.75 7.39
CA MET A 83 -2.79 -4.54 6.70
C MET A 83 -1.38 -4.31 7.28
N ALA A 84 -1.07 -3.10 7.73
CA ALA A 84 0.21 -2.78 8.36
C ALA A 84 0.35 -3.46 9.72
N GLN A 85 -0.68 -3.36 10.56
CA GLN A 85 -0.73 -3.97 11.89
C GLN A 85 -0.68 -5.48 11.81
N GLU A 86 -1.38 -6.09 10.86
CA GLU A 86 -1.33 -7.53 10.63
C GLU A 86 0.08 -8.03 10.27
N ARG A 87 0.89 -7.18 9.63
CA ARG A 87 2.30 -7.46 9.31
C ARG A 87 3.25 -7.15 10.48
N GLY A 88 2.73 -6.73 11.63
CA GLY A 88 3.50 -6.49 12.86
C GLY A 88 3.85 -5.03 13.12
N MET A 89 3.35 -4.08 12.31
CA MET A 89 3.62 -2.67 12.56
C MET A 89 2.88 -2.18 13.81
N SER A 90 3.59 -1.47 14.70
CA SER A 90 3.00 -0.99 15.95
C SER A 90 2.06 0.19 15.71
N GLY A 91 0.99 0.27 16.51
CA GLY A 91 0.06 1.40 16.49
C GLY A 91 0.74 2.77 16.64
N PRO A 92 1.66 2.96 17.61
CA PRO A 92 2.39 4.22 17.76
C PRO A 92 3.20 4.63 16.52
N LEU A 93 3.81 3.68 15.81
CA LEU A 93 4.57 3.97 14.60
C LEU A 93 3.63 4.37 13.44
N VAL A 94 2.49 3.69 13.31
CA VAL A 94 1.44 4.08 12.36
C VAL A 94 0.94 5.50 12.67
N GLU A 95 0.68 5.80 13.93
CA GLU A 95 0.22 7.13 14.36
C GLU A 95 1.24 8.21 14.04
N ALA A 96 2.53 7.98 14.32
CA ALA A 96 3.61 8.90 13.95
C ALA A 96 3.63 9.19 12.44
N ILE A 97 3.52 8.15 11.60
CA ILE A 97 3.43 8.30 10.13
C ILE A 97 2.23 9.15 9.72
N LEU A 98 1.06 8.89 10.33
CA LEU A 98 -0.16 9.63 10.01
C LEU A 98 -0.12 11.07 10.51
N SER A 99 0.47 11.35 11.67
CA SER A 99 0.60 12.73 12.18
C SER A 99 1.70 13.52 11.46
N GLY A 100 2.59 12.85 10.73
CA GLY A 100 3.79 13.45 10.16
C GLY A 100 4.86 13.76 11.22
N ASP A 101 4.78 13.12 12.39
CA ASP A 101 5.74 13.25 13.47
C ASP A 101 6.98 12.40 13.17
N VAL A 102 7.89 12.96 12.37
CA VAL A 102 9.11 12.28 11.92
C VAL A 102 10.04 11.93 13.09
N ASP A 103 10.03 12.69 14.17
CA ASP A 103 10.90 12.46 15.33
C ASP A 103 10.47 11.22 16.14
N SER A 104 9.18 10.87 16.06
CA SER A 104 8.63 9.63 16.66
C SER A 104 8.72 8.42 15.73
N MET A 105 9.21 8.57 14.49
CA MET A 105 9.40 7.46 13.56
C MET A 105 10.74 6.76 13.79
N CYS A 106 10.80 5.45 13.53
CA CYS A 106 12.08 4.78 13.34
C CYS A 106 12.74 5.23 12.02
N THR A 107 14.05 5.02 11.89
CA THR A 107 14.85 5.40 10.71
C THR A 107 14.20 4.97 9.39
N ASP A 108 13.73 3.73 9.32
CA ASP A 108 13.16 3.17 8.10
C ASP A 108 11.81 3.80 7.73
N SER A 109 10.93 4.00 8.71
CA SER A 109 9.63 4.66 8.48
C SER A 109 9.81 6.12 8.08
N ALA A 110 10.74 6.83 8.72
CA ALA A 110 11.06 8.22 8.38
C ALA A 110 11.55 8.34 6.93
N LEU A 111 12.39 7.41 6.47
CA LEU A 111 12.90 7.40 5.12
C LEU A 111 11.80 7.12 4.08
N GLY A 112 10.94 6.13 4.32
CA GLY A 112 9.77 5.87 3.46
C GLY A 112 8.76 7.03 3.42
N PHE A 113 8.50 7.66 4.58
CA PHE A 113 7.65 8.84 4.69
C PHE A 113 8.20 10.03 3.89
N ARG A 114 9.49 10.34 4.04
CA ARG A 114 10.15 11.44 3.31
C ARG A 114 10.16 11.19 1.81
N PHE A 115 10.44 9.95 1.39
CA PHE A 115 10.40 9.56 -0.01
C PHE A 115 9.02 9.82 -0.65
N ALA A 116 7.95 9.30 -0.04
CA ALA A 116 6.60 9.51 -0.54
C ALA A 116 6.23 11.01 -0.49
N SER A 117 6.59 11.70 0.58
CA SER A 117 6.29 13.13 0.74
C SER A 117 6.95 13.99 -0.35
N ALA A 118 8.22 13.75 -0.69
CA ALA A 118 8.92 14.48 -1.74
C ALA A 118 8.21 14.34 -3.10
N ILE A 119 7.78 13.11 -3.45
CA ILE A 119 7.05 12.82 -4.68
C ILE A 119 5.68 13.50 -4.69
N LEU A 120 4.92 13.38 -3.59
CA LEU A 120 3.54 13.89 -3.50
C LEU A 120 3.50 15.42 -3.53
N THR A 121 4.47 16.07 -2.87
CA THR A 121 4.55 17.54 -2.79
C THR A 121 5.30 18.17 -3.96
N ARG A 122 5.97 17.35 -4.78
CA ARG A 122 6.88 17.79 -5.85
C ARG A 122 7.91 18.78 -5.31
N SER A 123 8.60 18.39 -4.23
CA SER A 123 9.41 19.32 -3.44
C SER A 123 10.64 19.84 -4.17
N GLY A 124 11.08 19.18 -5.25
CA GLY A 124 12.38 19.39 -5.89
C GLY A 124 13.48 18.48 -5.31
N ASP A 125 13.18 17.73 -4.24
CA ASP A 125 14.12 16.81 -3.59
C ASP A 125 13.88 15.34 -3.98
N GLU A 126 13.09 15.07 -5.02
CA GLU A 126 12.69 13.70 -5.37
C GLU A 126 13.88 12.80 -5.71
N GLU A 127 14.91 13.35 -6.36
CA GLU A 127 16.13 12.59 -6.67
C GLU A 127 16.94 12.31 -5.40
N ALA A 128 17.13 13.30 -4.53
CA ALA A 128 17.81 13.11 -3.25
C ALA A 128 17.08 12.09 -2.36
N ALA A 129 15.75 12.06 -2.42
CA ALA A 129 14.95 11.06 -1.71
C ALA A 129 15.11 9.66 -2.30
N ARG A 130 15.19 9.51 -3.64
CA ARG A 130 15.53 8.23 -4.30
C ARG A 130 16.92 7.77 -3.92
N ASP A 131 17.90 8.66 -3.94
CA ASP A 131 19.28 8.37 -3.57
C ASP A 131 19.36 7.86 -2.12
N ALA A 132 18.66 8.50 -1.19
CA ALA A 132 18.62 8.06 0.20
C ALA A 132 18.05 6.63 0.35
N VAL A 133 16.99 6.28 -0.38
CA VAL A 133 16.44 4.91 -0.41
C VAL A 133 17.44 3.92 -1.01
N ARG A 134 18.08 4.31 -2.12
CA ARG A 134 19.09 3.49 -2.81
C ARG A 134 20.30 3.22 -1.91
N ASP A 135 20.79 4.23 -1.22
CA ASP A 135 21.93 4.12 -0.31
C ASP A 135 21.61 3.23 0.90
N ALA A 136 20.37 3.30 1.41
CA ALA A 136 19.95 2.50 2.55
C ALA A 136 19.69 1.02 2.19
N TYR A 137 19.02 0.75 1.05
CA TYR A 137 18.44 -0.57 0.76
C TYR A 137 18.82 -1.15 -0.62
N GLY A 138 19.63 -0.44 -1.39
CA GLY A 138 20.05 -0.80 -2.74
C GLY A 138 19.00 -0.52 -3.82
N GLU A 139 19.41 -0.67 -5.08
CA GLU A 139 18.58 -0.34 -6.26
C GLU A 139 17.23 -1.05 -6.31
N ALA A 140 17.12 -2.25 -5.77
CA ALA A 140 15.88 -3.01 -5.86
C ALA A 140 14.78 -2.54 -4.87
N ALA A 141 15.06 -1.51 -4.07
CA ALA A 141 14.12 -0.89 -3.14
C ALA A 141 13.49 0.42 -3.65
N VAL A 142 14.07 1.03 -4.69
CA VAL A 142 13.59 2.28 -5.32
C VAL A 142 12.45 1.97 -6.29
#